data_AF-A0A7L3CNJ4-F1
#
_entry.id   AF-A0A7L3CNJ4-F1
#
_cell.length_a   1.000
_cell.length_b   1.000
_cell.length_c   1.000
_cell.angle_alpha   90.00
_cell.angle_beta   90.00
_cell.angle_gamma   90.00
#
_symmetry.space_group_name_H-M   'P 1'
#
loop_
_entity.id
_entity.type
_entity.pdbx_description
1 polymer ?
#
loop_
_entity_poly.entity_id
_entity_poly.type
_entity_poly.pdbx_seq_one_letter_code
_entity_poly.pdbx_strand_id
1 'polypeptide(L)'
;SWAVADAISRVLENSEELHSWRRRLLSACMKELIVMYNSCKNESKQEVERSVLLRLEELLRFVEEVDPDDWYSLVKAGLKYRYRDEAFLKLLNVAIQLLYKKESSLSQ
;
A
#
# COMPACT_ATOMS: atom_id res chain seq x y z
N SER A 1 3.30 9.01 12.68
CA SER A 1 3.97 8.15 13.68
C SER A 1 3.38 6.75 13.56
N TRP A 2 4.19 5.71 13.36
CA TRP A 2 3.75 4.31 13.19
C TRP A 2 3.77 3.48 14.48
N ALA A 3 4.12 4.10 15.61
CA ALA A 3 4.42 3.41 16.87
C ALA A 3 3.33 2.43 17.34
N VAL A 4 2.05 2.80 17.24
CA VAL A 4 0.95 1.91 17.64
C VAL A 4 0.86 0.70 16.72
N ALA A 5 0.97 0.90 15.40
CA ALA A 5 0.92 -0.18 14.44
C ALA A 5 2.10 -1.15 14.62
N ASP A 6 3.30 -0.62 14.88
CA ASP A 6 4.50 -1.42 15.13
C ASP A 6 4.40 -2.19 16.46
N ALA A 7 3.86 -1.57 17.50
CA ALA A 7 3.63 -2.25 18.78
C ALA A 7 2.67 -3.43 18.63
N ILE A 8 1.55 -3.24 17.91
CA ILE A 8 0.60 -4.32 17.63
C ILE A 8 1.26 -5.42 16.77
N SER A 9 1.99 -5.04 15.73
CA SER A 9 2.73 -6.00 14.89
C SER A 9 3.73 -6.83 15.68
N ARG A 10 4.41 -6.25 16.68
CA ARG A 10 5.31 -6.97 17.59
C ARG A 10 4.57 -7.93 18.51
N VAL A 11 3.45 -7.50 19.09
CA VAL A 11 2.63 -8.38 19.95
C VAL A 11 2.11 -9.58 19.16
N LEU A 12 1.82 -9.39 17.87
CA LEU A 12 1.31 -10.43 16.98
C LEU A 12 2.40 -11.24 16.28
N GLU A 13 3.69 -11.02 16.51
CA GLU A 13 4.77 -11.60 15.69
C GLU A 13 4.72 -13.13 15.57
N ASN A 14 4.23 -13.83 16.60
CA ASN A 14 4.07 -15.29 16.64
C ASN A 14 2.60 -15.74 16.66
N SER A 15 1.67 -14.86 16.28
CA SER A 15 0.23 -15.12 16.25
C SER A 15 -0.26 -15.35 14.82
N GLU A 16 -1.23 -16.25 14.66
CA GLU A 16 -1.95 -16.47 13.40
C GLU A 16 -2.66 -15.18 12.92
N GLU A 17 -2.96 -14.25 13.84
CA GLU A 17 -3.59 -12.96 13.55
C GLU A 17 -2.64 -11.93 12.90
N LEU A 18 -1.34 -12.19 12.82
CA LEU A 18 -0.39 -11.23 12.23
C LEU A 18 -0.73 -10.91 10.78
N HIS A 19 -1.13 -11.92 10.02
CA HIS A 19 -1.46 -11.77 8.61
C HIS A 19 -2.76 -10.96 8.44
N SER A 20 -3.79 -11.30 9.22
CA SER A 20 -5.08 -10.59 9.22
C SER A 20 -4.90 -9.11 9.61
N TRP A 21 -4.05 -8.84 10.60
CA TRP A 21 -3.64 -7.51 11.04
C TRP A 21 -2.93 -6.72 9.93
N ARG A 22 -1.90 -7.30 9.30
CA ARG A 22 -1.15 -6.65 8.21
C ARG A 22 -2.06 -6.33 7.02
N ARG A 23 -2.99 -7.22 6.67
CA ARG A 23 -3.99 -6.98 5.62
C ARG A 23 -4.90 -5.80 5.94
N ARG A 24 -5.39 -5.68 7.18
CA ARG A 24 -6.19 -4.53 7.63
C ARG A 24 -5.39 -3.24 7.61
N LEU A 25 -4.13 -3.28 8.06
CA LEU A 25 -3.24 -2.12 8.03
C LEU A 25 -2.93 -1.68 6.59
N LEU A 26 -2.77 -2.63 5.67
CA LEU A 26 -2.58 -2.36 4.24
C LEU A 26 -3.80 -1.63 3.66
N SER A 27 -5.02 -2.12 3.90
CA SER A 27 -6.27 -1.45 3.49
C SER A 27 -6.39 -0.05 4.09
N ALA A 28 -6.02 0.13 5.37
CA ALA A 28 -6.01 1.44 6.00
C ALA A 28 -5.05 2.43 5.31
N CYS A 29 -3.85 1.98 4.92
CA CYS A 29 -2.89 2.80 4.17
C CYS A 29 -3.45 3.22 2.81
N MET A 30 -4.12 2.31 2.09
CA MET A 30 -4.77 2.62 0.80
C MET A 30 -5.85 3.68 0.97
N LYS A 31 -6.73 3.52 1.96
CA LYS A 31 -7.82 4.46 2.25
C LYS A 31 -7.28 5.84 2.62
N GLU A 32 -6.22 5.90 3.42
CA GLU A 32 -5.56 7.16 3.75
C GLU A 32 -5.01 7.86 2.51
N LEU A 33 -4.29 7.15 1.64
CA LEU A 33 -3.77 7.70 0.38
C LEU A 33 -4.89 8.18 -0.55
N ILE A 34 -5.98 7.41 -0.68
CA ILE A 34 -7.15 7.81 -1.46
C ILE A 34 -7.71 9.14 -0.96
N VAL A 35 -7.87 9.30 0.36
CA VAL A 35 -8.36 10.55 0.96
C VAL A 35 -7.36 11.68 0.68
N MET A 36 -6.07 11.45 0.86
CA MET A 36 -5.02 12.44 0.61
C MET A 36 -5.01 12.92 -0.84
N TYR A 37 -5.05 12.00 -1.82
CA TYR A 37 -5.03 12.33 -3.24
C TYR A 37 -6.26 13.14 -3.66
N ASN A 38 -7.44 12.79 -3.14
CA ASN A 38 -8.67 13.50 -3.46
C ASN A 38 -8.75 14.88 -2.78
N SER A 39 -8.18 15.03 -1.58
CA SER A 39 -8.29 16.25 -0.78
C SER A 39 -7.18 17.26 -1.07
N CYS A 40 -5.97 16.80 -1.38
CA CYS A 40 -4.79 17.61 -1.62
C CYS A 40 -4.38 17.47 -3.08
N LYS A 41 -5.04 18.26 -3.93
CA LYS A 41 -4.68 18.42 -5.36
C LYS A 41 -3.27 18.99 -5.55
N ASN A 42 -2.72 19.59 -4.50
CA ASN A 42 -1.39 20.21 -4.47
C ASN A 42 -0.51 19.41 -3.47
N GLU A 43 0.80 19.33 -3.71
CA GLU A 43 1.76 18.46 -2.99
C GLU A 43 2.08 18.88 -1.53
N SER A 44 1.20 19.61 -0.85
CA SER A 44 1.50 20.21 0.48
C SER A 44 1.69 19.22 1.63
N LYS A 45 1.40 17.93 1.43
CA LYS A 45 1.55 16.86 2.44
C LYS A 45 2.48 15.73 1.98
N GLN A 46 3.44 16.04 1.10
CA GLN A 46 4.28 15.04 0.44
C GLN A 46 5.07 14.14 1.39
N GLU A 47 5.53 14.65 2.55
CA GLU A 47 6.26 13.84 3.53
C GLU A 47 5.39 12.76 4.18
N VAL A 48 4.17 13.14 4.59
CA VAL A 48 3.19 12.19 5.15
C VAL A 48 2.81 11.17 4.08
N GLU A 49 2.56 11.64 2.86
CA GLU A 49 2.22 10.79 1.72
C GLU A 49 3.31 9.75 1.45
N ARG A 50 4.58 10.18 1.39
CA ARG A 50 5.73 9.29 1.22
C ARG A 50 5.85 8.27 2.36
N SER A 51 5.63 8.68 3.60
CA SER A 51 5.63 7.77 4.75
C SER A 51 4.55 6.69 4.62
N VAL A 52 3.35 7.03 4.14
CA VAL A 52 2.26 6.06 3.94
C VAL A 52 2.54 5.16 2.73
N LEU A 53 3.10 5.70 1.64
CA LEU A 53 3.54 4.90 0.49
C LEU A 53 4.59 3.87 0.87
N LEU A 54 5.62 4.26 1.63
CA LEU A 54 6.65 3.33 2.10
C LEU A 54 6.03 2.20 2.94
N ARG A 55 5.13 2.55 3.87
CA ARG A 55 4.45 1.55 4.70
C ARG A 55 3.57 0.62 3.89
N LEU A 56 2.88 1.13 2.87
CA LEU A 56 2.08 0.32 1.96
C LEU A 56 2.95 -0.67 1.21
N GLU A 57 4.10 -0.24 0.68
CA GLU A 57 5.05 -1.09 -0.04
C GLU A 57 5.57 -2.23 0.85
N GLU A 58 5.96 -1.91 2.08
CA GLU A 58 6.40 -2.90 3.08
C GLU A 58 5.32 -3.94 3.33
N LEU A 59 4.09 -3.49 3.64
CA LEU A 59 2.98 -4.38 3.95
C LEU A 59 2.60 -5.26 2.75
N LEU A 60 2.60 -4.69 1.54
CA LEU A 60 2.25 -5.42 0.33
C LEU A 60 3.23 -6.57 0.04
N ARG A 61 4.52 -6.39 0.33
CA ARG A 61 5.52 -7.47 0.21
C ARG A 61 5.30 -8.63 1.18
N PHE A 62 4.62 -8.40 2.30
CA PHE A 62 4.32 -9.45 3.28
C PHE A 62 2.97 -10.10 3.04
N VAL A 63 2.00 -9.35 2.52
CA VAL A 63 0.60 -9.78 2.39
C VAL A 63 0.31 -10.32 0.99
N GLU A 64 0.97 -9.78 -0.04
CA GLU A 64 0.88 -10.21 -1.45
C GLU A 64 -0.54 -10.24 -2.06
N GLU A 65 -1.52 -9.70 -1.37
CA GLU A 65 -2.91 -9.56 -1.81
C GLU A 65 -3.45 -8.19 -1.39
N VAL A 66 -4.51 -7.76 -2.06
CA VAL A 66 -5.17 -6.48 -1.79
C VAL A 66 -6.67 -6.66 -1.88
N ASP A 67 -7.39 -5.80 -1.17
CA ASP A 67 -8.81 -5.61 -1.45
C ASP A 67 -8.97 -4.98 -2.85
N PRO A 68 -9.74 -5.60 -3.76
CA PRO A 68 -9.85 -5.11 -5.14
C PRO A 68 -10.43 -3.69 -5.26
N ASP A 69 -11.38 -3.32 -4.40
CA ASP A 69 -12.06 -2.03 -4.45
C ASP A 69 -11.14 -0.90 -3.94
N ASP A 70 -10.43 -1.16 -2.84
CA ASP A 70 -9.41 -0.25 -2.32
C ASP A 70 -8.27 -0.07 -3.33
N TRP A 71 -7.79 -1.17 -3.93
CA TRP A 71 -6.72 -1.13 -4.92
C TRP A 71 -7.11 -0.33 -6.18
N TYR A 72 -8.28 -0.63 -6.77
CA TYR A 72 -8.80 0.11 -7.91
C TYR A 72 -8.92 1.61 -7.60
N SER A 73 -9.47 1.95 -6.43
CA SER A 73 -9.66 3.33 -6.01
C SER A 73 -8.33 4.07 -5.82
N LEU A 74 -7.32 3.40 -5.23
CA LEU A 74 -5.98 3.93 -5.07
C LEU A 74 -5.32 4.22 -6.43
N VAL A 75 -5.32 3.25 -7.34
CA VAL A 75 -4.71 3.40 -8.67
C VAL A 75 -5.39 4.53 -9.44
N LYS A 76 -6.73 4.58 -9.42
CA LYS A 76 -7.50 5.63 -10.10
C LYS A 76 -7.18 7.01 -9.54
N ALA A 77 -7.18 7.18 -8.22
CA ALA A 77 -6.89 8.46 -7.59
C ALA A 77 -5.42 8.88 -7.80
N GLY A 78 -4.48 7.94 -7.67
CA GLY A 78 -3.06 8.19 -7.84
C GLY A 78 -2.71 8.55 -9.29
N LEU A 79 -3.23 7.85 -10.29
CA LEU A 79 -3.02 8.24 -11.70
C LEU A 79 -3.68 9.58 -12.04
N LYS A 80 -4.76 9.95 -11.35
CA LYS A 80 -5.40 11.26 -11.57
C LYS A 80 -4.60 12.42 -10.98
N TYR A 81 -4.03 12.27 -9.78
CA TYR A 81 -3.46 13.38 -9.03
C TYR A 81 -1.95 13.27 -8.74
N ARG A 82 -1.33 12.13 -8.99
CA ARG A 82 0.07 11.79 -8.66
C ARG A 82 0.82 11.09 -9.80
N TYR A 83 0.36 11.19 -11.05
CA TYR A 83 1.03 10.55 -12.19
C TYR A 83 2.45 11.04 -12.47
N ARG A 84 2.87 12.17 -11.88
CA ARG A 84 4.26 12.68 -11.95
C ARG A 84 5.05 12.45 -10.66
N ASP A 85 4.41 11.96 -9.61
CA ASP A 85 5.08 11.69 -8.35
C ASP A 85 5.85 10.38 -8.45
N GLU A 86 7.18 10.47 -8.30
CA GLU A 86 8.08 9.33 -8.46
C GLU A 86 7.82 8.24 -7.43
N ALA A 87 7.50 8.61 -6.18
CA ALA A 87 7.26 7.65 -5.12
C ALA A 87 6.00 6.82 -5.39
N PHE A 88 4.92 7.47 -5.83
CA PHE A 88 3.70 6.80 -6.25
C PHE A 88 3.95 5.86 -7.44
N LEU A 89 4.64 6.32 -8.49
CA LEU A 89 4.91 5.50 -9.67
C LEU A 89 5.80 4.29 -9.35
N LYS A 90 6.80 4.47 -8.48
CA LYS A 90 7.66 3.39 -8.00
C LYS A 90 6.83 2.34 -7.24
N LEU A 91 5.99 2.78 -6.32
CA LEU A 91 5.09 1.91 -5.57
C LEU A 91 4.13 1.16 -6.50
N LEU A 92 3.51 1.86 -7.45
CA LEU A 92 2.61 1.27 -8.43
C LEU A 92 3.31 0.17 -9.24
N ASN A 93 4.54 0.40 -9.68
CA ASN A 93 5.33 -0.61 -10.38
C ASN A 93 5.62 -1.84 -9.50
N VAL A 94 6.06 -1.64 -8.25
CA VAL A 94 6.28 -2.74 -7.29
C VAL A 94 4.99 -3.54 -7.07
N ALA A 95 3.87 -2.85 -6.85
CA ALA A 95 2.58 -3.50 -6.63
C ALA A 95 2.12 -4.28 -7.87
N ILE A 96 2.31 -3.75 -9.08
CA ILE A 96 1.98 -4.49 -10.31
C ILE A 96 2.81 -5.78 -10.39
N GLN A 97 4.10 -5.72 -10.07
CA GLN A 97 4.99 -6.88 -10.08
C GLN A 97 4.62 -7.93 -9.02
N LEU A 98 4.07 -7.52 -7.88
CA LEU A 98 3.63 -8.46 -6.84
C LEU A 98 2.26 -9.06 -7.15
N LEU A 99 1.29 -8.22 -7.52
CA LEU A 99 -0.11 -8.63 -7.66
C LEU A 99 -0.45 -9.27 -9.01
N TYR A 100 0.31 -8.93 -10.07
CA TYR A 100 0.03 -9.36 -11.43
C TYR A 100 1.18 -10.15 -12.05
N LYS A 101 2.23 -10.50 -11.29
CA LYS A 101 3.16 -11.53 -11.78
C LYS A 101 2.39 -12.83 -11.92
N LYS A 102 2.19 -13.22 -13.17
CA LYS A 102 1.90 -14.60 -13.52
C LYS A 102 3.03 -15.45 -12.92
N GLU A 103 2.70 -16.46 -12.12
CA GLU A 103 3.67 -17.52 -11.86
C GLU A 103 4.19 -17.96 -13.23
N SER A 104 5.48 -17.76 -13.48
CA SER A 104 6.15 -18.37 -14.63
C SER A 104 6.42 -19.84 -14.28
N SER A 105 5.35 -20.56 -13.95
CA SER A 105 5.31 -21.98 -13.67
C SER A 105 4.59 -22.73 -14.79
N LEU A 106 4.83 -22.33 -16.04
CA LEU A 106 4.41 -23.10 -17.21
C LEU A 106 5.48 -23.05 -18.29
N SER A 107 6.52 -23.88 -18.13
CA SER A 107 7.09 -24.71 -19.19
C SER A 107 8.07 -25.72 -18.58
N GLN A 108 7.50 -26.89 -18.27
CA GLN A 108 8.06 -28.25 -18.29
C GLN A 108 9.34 -28.58 -17.51
#